data_AF-A0A965I5K0-F1
#
_entry.id   AF-A0A965I5K0-F1
#
_cell.length_a   1.000
_cell.length_b   1.000
_cell.length_c   1.000
_cell.angle_alpha   90.00
_cell.angle_beta   90.00
_cell.angle_gamma   90.00
#
_symmetry.space_group_name_H-M   'P 1'
#
loop_
_entity.id
_entity.type
_entity.pdbx_description
1 polymer ?
#
loop_
_entity_poly.entity_id
_entity_poly.type
_entity_poly.pdbx_seq_one_letter_code
_entity_poly.pdbx_strand_id
1 'polypeptide(L)' 'MNIFNTATTAAVSIASIGVSLGRDQMAICGMVADTVDLSNWTATTTVVTYGSHQLKVYSGTSSYAQLLIDTQIVNASHIL' A
#
# COMPACT_ATOMS: atom_id res chain seq x y z
N MET A 1 3.02 -16.34 3.90
CA MET A 1 1.72 -15.67 3.72
C MET A 1 1.81 -14.90 2.42
N ASN A 2 0.78 -14.89 1.56
CA ASN A 2 0.75 -14.03 0.37
C ASN A 2 -0.14 -12.83 0.71
N ILE A 3 0.39 -11.61 0.60
CA ILE A 3 -0.35 -10.39 0.95
C ILE A 3 -1.53 -10.14 -0.02
N PHE A 4 -1.40 -10.52 -1.29
CA PHE A 4 -2.42 -10.37 -2.33
C PHE A 4 -3.28 -11.64 -2.50
N ASN A 5 -3.40 -12.42 -1.44
CA ASN A 5 -4.27 -13.58 -1.39
C ASN A 5 -5.74 -13.13 -1.27
N THR A 6 -6.63 -13.76 -2.04
CA THR A 6 -8.09 -13.50 -2.02
C THR A 6 -8.75 -13.70 -0.65
N ALA A 7 -8.12 -14.44 0.27
CA ALA A 7 -8.57 -14.67 1.65
C ALA A 7 -8.09 -13.60 2.67
N THR A 8 -7.14 -12.73 2.30
CA THR A 8 -6.63 -11.63 3.16
C THR A 8 -7.09 -10.26 2.68
N THR A 9 -8.00 -10.21 1.71
CA THR A 9 -8.34 -8.97 0.99
C THR A 9 -9.02 -7.91 1.84
N ALA A 10 -9.66 -8.25 2.96
CA ALA A 10 -10.23 -7.25 3.86
C ALA A 10 -9.17 -6.26 4.41
N ALA A 11 -7.90 -6.68 4.45
CA ALA A 11 -6.78 -5.83 4.85
C ALA A 11 -6.22 -4.99 3.68
N VAL A 12 -6.36 -5.47 2.44
CA VAL A 12 -5.64 -4.93 1.26
C VAL A 12 -6.57 -4.16 0.34
N SER A 13 -7.87 -4.35 0.44
CA SER A 13 -8.84 -3.59 -0.33
C SER A 13 -10.21 -3.65 0.36
N ILE A 14 -10.86 -2.51 0.42
CA ILE A 14 -12.23 -2.36 0.90
C ILE A 14 -13.23 -3.17 0.01
N ALA A 15 -12.75 -3.82 -1.06
CA ALA A 15 -13.44 -4.83 -1.86
C ALA A 15 -12.42 -5.86 -2.40
N SER A 16 -12.70 -7.15 -2.27
CA SER A 16 -11.77 -8.25 -2.60
C SER A 16 -11.11 -8.17 -3.99
N ILE A 17 -9.86 -8.65 -4.11
CA ILE A 17 -9.25 -9.01 -5.41
C ILE A 17 -10.22 -9.97 -6.11
N GLY A 18 -10.78 -9.55 -7.25
CA GLY A 18 -11.76 -10.33 -8.01
C GLY A 18 -13.18 -9.77 -8.03
N VAL A 19 -13.46 -8.60 -7.44
CA VAL A 19 -14.65 -7.82 -7.84
C VAL A 19 -14.42 -7.21 -9.22
N SER A 20 -15.50 -6.92 -9.96
CA SER A 20 -15.55 -6.63 -11.41
C SER A 20 -14.72 -5.44 -11.94
N LEU A 21 -13.83 -4.87 -11.15
CA LEU A 21 -12.92 -3.78 -11.50
C LEU A 21 -11.51 -4.22 -11.10
N GLY A 22 -10.67 -4.48 -12.10
CA GLY A 22 -9.25 -4.78 -11.87
C GLY A 22 -8.61 -3.66 -11.05
N ARG A 23 -8.00 -4.01 -9.92
CA ARG A 23 -7.22 -3.08 -9.11
C ARG A 23 -5.76 -3.47 -9.20
N ASP A 24 -4.90 -2.50 -9.49
CA ASP A 24 -3.46 -2.69 -9.46
C ASP A 24 -2.98 -2.56 -8.01
N GLN A 25 -2.28 -3.57 -7.52
CA GLN A 25 -1.80 -3.61 -6.14
C GLN A 25 -0.29 -3.86 -6.11
N MET A 26 0.41 -3.06 -5.31
CA MET A 26 1.85 -3.18 -5.10
C MET A 26 2.19 -3.05 -3.62
N ALA A 27 3.18 -3.81 -3.16
CA ALA A 27 3.72 -3.71 -1.82
C ALA A 27 5.23 -3.42 -1.88
N ILE A 28 5.68 -2.46 -1.08
CA ILE A 28 7.07 -2.05 -0.94
C ILE A 28 7.46 -2.28 0.52
N CYS A 29 8.29 -3.29 0.74
CA CYS A 29 8.95 -3.52 2.02
C CYS A 29 10.32 -2.84 1.99
N GLY A 30 10.65 -2.10 3.06
CA GLY A 30 11.92 -1.40 3.17
C GLY A 30 12.19 -0.98 4.61
N MET A 31 13.17 -0.10 4.79
CA MET A 31 13.68 0.36 6.08
C MET A 31 13.77 1.89 6.13
N VAL A 32 14.17 2.42 7.29
CA VAL A 32 14.25 3.87 7.56
C VAL A 32 15.19 4.66 6.65
N ALA A 33 16.10 3.99 5.92
CA ALA A 33 17.00 4.63 4.96
C ALA A 33 16.36 4.81 3.57
N ASP A 34 15.27 4.10 3.29
CA ASP A 34 14.59 4.17 2.00
C ASP A 34 13.64 5.37 1.96
N THR A 35 13.45 5.89 0.76
CA THR A 35 12.54 7.00 0.49
C THR A 35 11.58 6.65 -0.64
N VAL A 36 10.38 7.20 -0.56
CA VAL A 36 9.36 7.08 -1.61
C VAL A 36 8.65 8.41 -1.78
N ASP A 37 8.39 8.80 -3.03
CA ASP A 37 7.54 9.94 -3.37
C ASP A 37 6.07 9.51 -3.39
N LEU A 38 5.25 10.17 -2.57
CA LEU A 38 3.83 9.90 -2.40
C LEU A 38 2.94 11.07 -2.82
N SER A 39 3.47 12.02 -3.58
CA SER A 39 2.77 13.22 -4.03
C SER A 39 1.41 12.95 -4.69
N ASN A 40 1.27 11.82 -5.41
CA ASN A 40 0.03 11.42 -6.08
C ASN A 40 -0.75 10.30 -5.36
N TRP A 41 -0.41 10.02 -4.09
CA TRP A 41 -0.98 8.94 -3.30
C TRP A 41 -1.64 9.47 -2.04
N THR A 42 -2.87 9.07 -1.80
CA THR A 42 -3.58 9.42 -0.56
C THR A 42 -3.41 8.33 0.46
N ALA A 43 -2.80 8.65 1.59
CA ALA A 43 -2.70 7.73 2.72
C ALA A 43 -4.08 7.41 3.27
N THR A 44 -4.34 6.13 3.51
CA THR A 44 -5.53 5.69 4.26
C THR A 44 -5.20 5.54 5.75
N THR A 45 -6.21 5.21 6.56
CA THR A 45 -6.04 4.86 7.97
C THR A 45 -5.66 3.39 8.18
N THR A 46 -5.58 2.60 7.11
CA THR A 46 -5.33 1.16 7.16
C THR A 46 -3.83 0.85 7.22
N VAL A 47 -3.46 -0.03 8.15
CA VAL A 47 -2.14 -0.64 8.25
C VAL A 47 -2.32 -2.15 8.26
N VAL A 48 -1.50 -2.85 7.48
CA VAL A 48 -1.52 -4.31 7.31
C VAL A 48 -0.20 -4.89 7.80
N THR A 49 -0.28 -5.90 8.65
CA THR A 49 0.91 -6.65 9.07
C THR A 49 1.24 -7.74 8.06
N TYR A 50 2.48 -7.79 7.58
CA TYR A 50 2.98 -8.82 6.68
C TYR A 50 4.36 -9.33 7.12
N GLY A 51 4.40 -10.50 7.76
CA GLY A 51 5.62 -10.96 8.42
C GLY A 51 6.03 -10.00 9.52
N SER A 52 7.26 -9.48 9.46
CA SER A 52 7.77 -8.44 10.37
C SER A 52 7.48 -7.01 9.91
N HIS A 53 6.82 -6.83 8.76
CA HIS A 53 6.54 -5.51 8.18
C HIS A 53 5.17 -4.98 8.59
N GLN A 54 5.10 -3.67 8.81
CA GLN A 54 3.85 -2.93 9.03
C GLN A 54 3.64 -2.04 7.82
N LEU A 55 2.67 -2.36 6.97
CA LEU A 55 2.48 -1.73 5.68
C LEU A 55 1.28 -0.78 5.71
N LYS A 56 1.51 0.51 5.50
CA LYS A 56 0.44 1.50 5.37
C LYS A 56 -0.15 1.46 3.97
N VAL A 57 -1.48 1.50 3.87
CA VAL A 57 -2.18 1.47 2.59
C VAL A 57 -2.40 2.88 2.06
N TYR A 58 -2.11 3.07 0.79
CA TYR A 58 -2.32 4.27 0.00
C TYR A 58 -3.24 3.98 -1.18
N SER A 59 -4.10 4.93 -1.50
CA SER A 59 -4.97 4.89 -2.68
C SER A 59 -4.46 5.87 -3.73
N GLY A 60 -4.38 5.43 -4.97
CA GLY A 60 -4.08 6.30 -6.10
C GLY A 60 -5.25 7.22 -6.41
N THR A 61 -4.97 8.38 -7.01
CA THR A 61 -5.99 9.36 -7.42
C THR A 61 -7.00 8.81 -8.43
N SER A 62 -6.63 7.81 -9.23
CA SER A 62 -7.52 7.15 -10.20
C SER A 62 -8.48 6.12 -9.58
N SER A 63 -8.50 5.95 -8.26
CA SER A 63 -9.36 5.01 -7.50
C SER A 63 -9.18 3.51 -7.79
N TYR A 64 -8.39 3.12 -8.79
CA TYR A 64 -8.14 1.72 -9.17
C TYR A 64 -6.77 1.17 -8.72
N ALA A 65 -5.89 2.01 -8.17
CA ALA A 65 -4.57 1.58 -7.71
C ALA A 65 -4.45 1.65 -6.19
N GLN A 66 -3.79 0.65 -5.60
CA GLN A 66 -3.42 0.63 -4.19
C GLN A 66 -1.94 0.30 -4.01
N LEU A 67 -1.33 1.01 -3.08
CA LEU A 67 0.07 0.88 -2.76
C LEU A 67 0.21 0.64 -1.25
N LEU A 68 0.95 -0.40 -0.88
CA LEU A 68 1.24 -0.75 0.49
C LEU A 68 2.72 -0.48 0.74
N ILE A 69 3.05 0.38 1.69
CA ILE A 69 4.44 0.80 1.96
C ILE A 69 4.75 0.58 3.43
N ASP A 70 5.92 0.04 3.71
CA ASP A 70 6.39 -0.09 5.09
C ASP A 70 6.39 1.25 5.81
N THR A 71 5.78 1.29 7.00
CA THR A 71 5.73 2.46 7.88
C THR A 71 7.11 2.95 8.30
N GLN A 72 8.15 2.13 8.16
CA GLN A 72 9.53 2.53 8.42
C GLN A 72 10.12 3.40 7.31
N ILE A 73 9.60 3.33 6.07
CA ILE A 73 10.09 4.14 4.94
C ILE A 73 9.69 5.61 5.15
N VAL A 74 10.64 6.53 4.96
CA VAL A 74 10.38 7.97 5.14
C VAL A 74 9.72 8.54 3.88
N ASN A 75 8.63 9.28 4.06
CA ASN A 75 8.02 10.03 2.97
C ASN A 75 8.96 11.19 2.59
N ALA A 76 9.60 11.09 1.44
CA ALA A 76 10.42 12.16 0.92
C ALA A 76 9.51 13.16 0.19
N SER A 77 9.09 14.21 0.90
CA SER A 77 8.67 15.44 0.23
C SER A 77 9.90 16.02 -0.46
N HIS A 78 10.12 15.69 -1.72
CA HIS A 78 11.26 16.23 -2.47
C HIS A 78 11.16 17.75 -2.48
N ILE A 79 12.20 18.43 -1.99
CA ILE A 79 12.45 19.83 -2.32
C ILE A 79 13.15 19.79 -3.68
N LEU A 80 12.48 20.33 -4.69
CA LEU A 80 12.99 20.51 -6.06
C LEU A 80 14.18 21.47 -6.10
#